data_AF-A0A920BDG1-F1
#
_entry.id   AF-A0A920BDG1-F1
#
_cell.length_a   1.000
_cell.length_b   1.000
_cell.length_c   1.000
_cell.angle_alpha   90.00
_cell.angle_beta   90.00
_cell.angle_gamma   90.00
#
_symmetry.space_group_name_H-M   'P 1'
#
loop_
_entity.id
_entity.type
_entity.pdbx_description
1 polymer ?
#
loop_
_entity_poly.entity_id
_entity_poly.type
_entity_poly.pdbx_seq_one_letter_code
_entity_poly.pdbx_strand_id
1 'polypeptide(L)'
;MKLQQSLLELAQLKRYVFILCGNRLLNPILEKHQEELEKEGFLELPGVDEVIEKDLLRPDLNPPNGMYFPVPIAREKKTGEELKPEVINRFHYDFIMVNDQQQWSLKNKPISGRILEFFQSHLNYELETGRYFVEYFSESRWDKCYLECDVSPMLALSVSYEKHNFKMLLNNGKEDQTKESVLMMDDQERCFLKSHTHGTVMLADAPRYEILKHLEDSGQDLVINGQSIPILNAQPQ
;
A
#
# COMPACT_ATOMS: atom_id res chain seq x y z
N MET A 1 22.06 0.72 13.40
CA MET A 1 22.45 0.40 12.00
C MET A 1 21.97 -0.98 11.55
N LYS A 2 21.96 -2.02 12.40
CA LYS A 2 21.48 -3.37 12.04
C LYS A 2 19.95 -3.50 11.89
N LEU A 3 19.18 -2.83 12.76
CA LEU A 3 17.72 -2.86 12.74
C LEU A 3 17.13 -2.32 11.42
N GLN A 4 17.54 -1.12 10.98
CA GLN A 4 17.03 -0.53 9.75
C GLN A 4 17.31 -1.39 8.51
N GLN A 5 18.51 -1.97 8.43
CA GLN A 5 18.85 -2.89 7.34
C GLN A 5 17.95 -4.13 7.36
N SER A 6 17.68 -4.69 8.53
CA SER A 6 16.81 -5.87 8.70
C SER A 6 15.36 -5.55 8.32
N LEU A 7 14.85 -4.36 8.70
CA LEU A 7 13.52 -3.90 8.31
C LEU A 7 13.37 -3.75 6.78
N LEU A 8 14.40 -3.21 6.12
CA LEU A 8 14.42 -3.10 4.66
C LEU A 8 14.51 -4.46 3.97
N GLU A 9 15.30 -5.38 4.50
CA GLU A 9 15.39 -6.77 4.01
C GLU A 9 14.03 -7.50 4.16
N LEU A 10 13.38 -7.36 5.32
CA LEU A 10 12.02 -7.88 5.53
C LEU A 10 11.01 -7.28 4.53
N ALA A 11 11.07 -5.98 4.28
CA ALA A 11 10.20 -5.32 3.30
C ALA A 11 10.41 -5.85 1.87
N GLN A 12 11.66 -6.16 1.48
CA GLN A 12 11.96 -6.81 0.19
C GLN A 12 11.36 -8.21 0.10
N LEU A 13 11.28 -8.93 1.23
CA LEU A 13 10.58 -10.21 1.34
C LEU A 13 9.06 -10.06 1.52
N LYS A 14 8.50 -8.83 1.37
CA LYS A 14 7.08 -8.51 1.60
C LYS A 14 6.61 -8.85 3.03
N ARG A 15 7.46 -8.63 4.02
CA ARG A 15 7.20 -8.79 5.45
C ARG A 15 7.31 -7.43 6.12
N TYR A 16 6.17 -6.81 6.44
CA TYR A 16 6.14 -5.47 7.02
C TYR A 16 5.96 -5.53 8.52
N VAL A 17 6.80 -4.82 9.26
CA VAL A 17 6.72 -4.76 10.72
C VAL A 17 5.85 -3.58 11.14
N PHE A 18 4.96 -3.81 12.10
CA PHE A 18 4.21 -2.76 12.78
C PHE A 18 4.30 -2.91 14.29
N ILE A 19 4.49 -1.79 14.98
CA ILE A 19 4.53 -1.75 16.43
C ILE A 19 3.39 -0.86 16.93
N LEU A 20 2.58 -1.39 17.84
CA LEU A 20 1.50 -0.64 18.47
C LEU A 20 2.08 0.33 19.49
N CYS A 21 2.01 1.62 19.19
CA CYS A 21 2.36 2.72 20.09
C CYS A 21 1.08 3.48 20.46
N GLY A 22 0.73 3.52 21.74
CA GLY A 22 -0.55 4.06 22.20
C GLY A 22 -1.73 3.35 21.54
N ASN A 23 -2.43 4.05 20.63
CA ASN A 23 -3.56 3.53 19.88
C ASN A 23 -3.31 3.46 18.36
N ARG A 24 -2.06 3.53 17.89
CA ARG A 24 -1.70 3.51 16.47
C ARG A 24 -0.64 2.46 16.16
N LEU A 25 -0.76 1.84 14.99
CA LEU A 25 0.26 0.96 14.43
C LEU A 25 1.30 1.79 13.68
N LEU A 26 2.53 1.80 14.17
CA LEU A 26 3.65 2.54 13.61
C LEU A 26 4.55 1.60 12.81
N ASN A 27 4.87 1.99 11.57
CA ASN A 27 5.84 1.29 10.72
C ASN A 27 7.24 1.85 10.99
N PRO A 28 8.18 1.08 11.58
CA PRO A 28 9.50 1.55 11.95
C PRO A 28 10.43 1.85 10.75
N ILE A 29 10.03 1.52 9.51
CA ILE A 29 10.77 1.93 8.30
C ILE A 29 10.65 3.45 8.08
N LEU A 30 9.53 4.05 8.52
CA LEU A 30 9.28 5.49 8.35
C LEU A 30 9.99 6.27 9.44
N GLU A 31 10.80 7.27 9.05
CA GLU A 31 11.59 8.10 9.98
C GLU A 31 10.74 8.69 11.11
N LYS A 32 9.59 9.31 10.78
CA LYS A 32 8.68 9.90 11.78
C LYS A 32 8.15 8.87 12.79
N HIS A 33 7.85 7.66 12.33
CA HIS A 33 7.38 6.59 13.21
C HIS A 33 8.52 6.01 14.03
N GLN A 34 9.72 5.92 13.47
CA GLN A 34 10.90 5.47 14.18
C GLN A 34 11.23 6.41 15.33
N GLU A 35 11.25 7.72 15.10
CA GLU A 35 11.47 8.73 16.14
C GLU A 35 10.48 8.59 17.31
N GLU A 36 9.20 8.34 17.00
CA GLU A 36 8.17 8.11 18.01
C GLU A 36 8.38 6.80 18.78
N LEU A 37 8.72 5.71 18.08
CA LEU A 37 8.98 4.42 18.69
C LEU A 37 10.22 4.42 19.59
N GLU A 38 11.28 5.13 19.20
CA GLU A 38 12.50 5.33 20.00
C GLU A 38 12.21 6.16 21.24
N LYS A 39 11.46 7.26 21.09
CA LYS A 39 11.07 8.11 22.22
C LYS A 39 10.27 7.36 23.28
N GLU A 40 9.37 6.49 22.85
CA GLU A 40 8.51 5.70 23.74
C GLU A 40 9.16 4.37 24.19
N GLY A 41 10.38 4.07 23.73
CA GLY A 41 11.17 2.92 24.17
C GLY A 41 10.68 1.56 23.64
N PHE A 42 9.90 1.55 22.54
CA PHE A 42 9.29 0.31 22.02
C PHE A 42 10.28 -0.57 21.27
N LEU A 43 11.35 -0.01 20.70
CA LEU A 43 12.38 -0.76 19.97
C LEU A 43 13.34 -1.47 20.92
N GLU A 44 13.47 -0.97 22.14
CA GLU A 44 14.34 -1.49 23.22
C GLU A 44 13.62 -2.54 24.08
N LEU A 45 12.35 -2.84 23.79
CA LEU A 45 11.63 -3.88 24.51
C LEU A 45 12.34 -5.24 24.34
N PRO A 46 12.49 -6.02 25.42
CA PRO A 46 13.25 -7.27 25.39
C PRO A 46 12.81 -8.21 24.26
N GLY A 47 13.75 -8.58 23.39
CA GLY A 47 13.58 -9.56 22.32
C GLY A 47 12.91 -9.04 21.04
N VAL A 48 12.47 -7.77 21.00
CA VAL A 48 11.87 -7.20 19.77
C VAL A 48 12.89 -7.10 18.65
N ASP A 49 14.09 -6.65 18.95
CA ASP A 49 15.23 -6.62 18.03
C ASP A 49 15.56 -8.02 17.50
N GLU A 50 15.57 -9.03 18.35
CA GLU A 50 15.84 -10.41 17.93
C GLU A 50 14.77 -10.96 16.99
N VAL A 51 13.50 -10.63 17.23
CA VAL A 51 12.42 -11.03 16.34
C VAL A 51 12.59 -10.42 14.95
N ILE A 52 12.91 -9.12 14.88
CA ILE A 52 13.06 -8.39 13.61
C ILE A 52 14.35 -8.78 12.89
N GLU A 53 15.47 -8.80 13.60
CA GLU A 53 16.81 -9.00 13.01
C GLU A 53 17.20 -10.46 12.79
N LYS A 54 16.42 -11.42 13.33
CA LYS A 54 16.71 -12.85 13.17
C LYS A 54 15.46 -13.65 12.84
N ASP A 55 14.48 -13.68 13.74
CA ASP A 55 13.42 -14.69 13.65
C ASP A 55 12.54 -14.51 12.39
N LEU A 56 12.17 -13.29 12.02
CA LEU A 56 11.40 -13.04 10.79
C LEU A 56 12.20 -13.21 9.49
N LEU A 57 13.53 -13.36 9.58
CA LEU A 57 14.42 -13.64 8.45
C LEU A 57 14.75 -15.13 8.32
N ARG A 58 14.43 -15.95 9.35
CA ARG A 58 14.74 -17.38 9.38
C ARG A 58 13.93 -18.18 8.33
N PRO A 59 14.59 -18.87 7.39
CA PRO A 59 13.90 -19.67 6.39
C PRO A 59 13.14 -20.87 6.97
N ASP A 60 13.62 -21.45 8.06
CA ASP A 60 13.01 -22.62 8.71
C ASP A 60 11.66 -22.30 9.38
N LEU A 61 11.45 -21.04 9.76
CA LEU A 61 10.16 -20.57 10.27
C LEU A 61 9.14 -20.28 9.16
N ASN A 62 9.61 -20.22 7.90
CA ASN A 62 8.86 -19.90 6.69
C ASN A 62 7.78 -18.81 6.89
N PRO A 63 8.15 -17.60 7.32
CA PRO A 63 7.18 -16.55 7.57
C PRO A 63 6.46 -16.18 6.26
N PRO A 64 5.11 -16.19 6.22
CA PRO A 64 4.36 -15.76 5.04
C PRO A 64 4.60 -14.29 4.69
N ASN A 65 4.19 -13.87 3.49
CA ASN A 65 4.12 -12.45 3.16
C ASN A 65 2.99 -11.79 3.95
N GLY A 66 3.15 -10.53 4.35
CA GLY A 66 2.14 -9.81 5.11
C GLY A 66 2.75 -8.89 6.16
N MET A 67 1.99 -8.68 7.24
CA MET A 67 2.33 -7.76 8.32
C MET A 67 2.56 -8.51 9.62
N TYR A 68 3.54 -8.06 10.40
CA TYR A 68 4.01 -8.71 11.60
C TYR A 68 4.07 -7.76 12.79
N PHE A 69 3.73 -8.30 13.95
CA PHE A 69 3.73 -7.57 15.21
C PHE A 69 4.79 -8.16 16.15
N PRO A 70 6.02 -7.62 16.18
CA PRO A 70 7.14 -8.26 16.87
C PRO A 70 7.02 -8.22 18.39
N VAL A 71 6.37 -7.21 18.97
CA VAL A 71 6.17 -7.11 20.43
C VAL A 71 5.45 -8.33 21.00
N PRO A 72 4.28 -8.75 20.51
CA PRO A 72 3.64 -9.96 21.02
C PRO A 72 4.39 -11.25 20.69
N ILE A 73 5.10 -11.32 19.56
CA ILE A 73 5.98 -12.48 19.24
C ILE A 73 7.09 -12.61 20.28
N ALA A 74 7.77 -11.50 20.60
CA ALA A 74 8.83 -11.46 21.60
C ALA A 74 8.32 -11.84 23.01
N ARG A 75 7.08 -11.47 23.36
CA ARG A 75 6.45 -11.86 24.64
C ARG A 75 6.14 -13.36 24.73
N GLU A 76 5.72 -13.96 23.62
CA GLU A 76 5.39 -15.39 23.57
C GLU A 76 6.65 -16.26 23.46
N LYS A 77 7.73 -15.70 22.89
CA LYS A 77 9.05 -16.31 22.92
C LYS A 77 9.58 -16.31 24.36
N LYS A 78 9.50 -17.46 25.03
CA LYS A 78 10.14 -17.61 26.35
C LYS A 78 11.65 -17.69 26.19
N THR A 79 12.38 -17.10 27.13
CA THR A 79 13.84 -17.19 27.20
C THR A 79 14.30 -18.64 27.14
N GLY A 80 15.05 -19.00 26.09
CA GLY A 80 15.61 -20.34 25.88
C GLY A 80 14.70 -21.35 25.15
N GLU A 81 13.45 -21.00 24.81
CA GLU A 81 12.61 -21.81 23.93
C GLU A 81 12.83 -21.39 22.46
N GLU A 82 12.96 -22.35 21.54
CA GLU A 82 12.97 -22.06 20.12
C GLU A 82 11.59 -21.56 19.66
N LEU A 83 11.59 -20.45 18.91
CA LEU A 83 10.37 -19.93 18.30
C LEU A 83 9.87 -20.91 17.24
N LYS A 84 8.56 -21.17 17.23
CA LYS A 84 7.92 -22.09 16.28
C LYS A 84 7.10 -21.33 15.23
N PRO A 85 6.92 -21.90 14.02
CA PRO A 85 6.11 -21.29 12.96
C PRO A 85 4.69 -20.90 13.39
N GLU A 86 4.07 -21.64 14.32
CA GLU A 86 2.71 -21.36 14.79
C GLU A 86 2.61 -20.03 15.54
N VAL A 87 3.69 -19.61 16.22
CA VAL A 87 3.72 -18.32 16.92
C VAL A 87 3.80 -17.17 15.92
N ILE A 88 4.64 -17.31 14.89
CA ILE A 88 4.76 -16.35 13.78
C ILE A 88 3.39 -16.15 13.11
N ASN A 89 2.71 -17.24 12.76
CA ASN A 89 1.41 -17.19 12.09
C ASN A 89 0.28 -16.60 12.97
N ARG A 90 0.39 -16.65 14.30
CA ARG A 90 -0.60 -16.05 15.21
C ARG A 90 -0.53 -14.51 15.19
N PHE A 91 0.67 -13.95 15.02
CA PHE A 91 0.92 -12.51 15.02
C PHE A 91 1.28 -11.98 13.64
N HIS A 92 0.70 -12.63 12.63
CA HIS A 92 0.75 -12.27 11.23
C HIS A 92 -0.63 -11.81 10.76
N TYR A 93 -0.65 -10.87 9.84
CA TYR A 93 -1.84 -10.43 9.14
C TYR A 93 -1.61 -10.42 7.63
N ASP A 94 -2.50 -11.05 6.87
CA ASP A 94 -2.45 -11.07 5.41
C ASP A 94 -2.68 -9.68 4.83
N PHE A 95 -2.11 -9.44 3.64
CA PHE A 95 -2.47 -8.27 2.85
C PHE A 95 -3.94 -8.35 2.39
N ILE A 96 -4.53 -7.18 2.20
CA ILE A 96 -5.72 -7.08 1.33
C ILE A 96 -5.22 -7.18 -0.11
N MET A 97 -5.71 -8.17 -0.84
CA MET A 97 -5.33 -8.42 -2.22
C MET A 97 -6.25 -7.66 -3.17
N VAL A 98 -5.69 -7.02 -4.20
CA VAL A 98 -6.44 -6.47 -5.34
C VAL A 98 -5.89 -7.07 -6.62
N ASN A 99 -6.68 -7.92 -7.28
CA ASN A 99 -6.23 -8.59 -8.50
C ASN A 99 -6.37 -7.71 -9.75
N ASP A 100 -5.90 -8.21 -10.88
CA ASP A 100 -5.92 -7.53 -12.17
C ASP A 100 -7.33 -7.21 -12.70
N GLN A 101 -8.38 -7.87 -12.22
CA GLN A 101 -9.78 -7.50 -12.48
C GLN A 101 -10.38 -6.55 -11.42
N GLN A 102 -9.55 -5.87 -10.61
CA GLN A 102 -10.00 -4.98 -9.52
C GLN A 102 -10.86 -5.67 -8.46
N GLN A 103 -10.73 -6.99 -8.29
CA GLN A 103 -11.43 -7.73 -7.25
C GLN A 103 -10.61 -7.71 -5.96
N TRP A 104 -11.27 -7.32 -4.87
CA TRP A 104 -10.66 -7.22 -3.55
C TRP A 104 -10.89 -8.51 -2.78
N SER A 105 -9.87 -8.99 -2.07
CA SER A 105 -10.03 -10.13 -1.18
C SER A 105 -9.13 -10.04 0.04
N LEU A 106 -9.54 -10.71 1.12
CA LEU A 106 -8.74 -10.89 2.32
C LEU A 106 -8.85 -12.36 2.73
N LYS A 107 -7.70 -13.02 2.95
CA LYS A 107 -7.66 -14.46 3.27
C LYS A 107 -8.39 -15.31 2.23
N ASN A 108 -8.21 -14.98 0.95
CA ASN A 108 -8.88 -15.60 -0.21
C ASN A 108 -10.42 -15.51 -0.19
N LYS A 109 -10.99 -14.61 0.63
CA LYS A 109 -12.42 -14.33 0.64
C LYS A 109 -12.70 -13.02 -0.08
N PRO A 110 -13.58 -12.99 -1.09
CA PRO A 110 -13.90 -11.76 -1.80
C PRO A 110 -14.52 -10.73 -0.85
N ILE A 111 -14.16 -9.46 -1.06
CA ILE A 111 -14.70 -8.30 -0.37
C ILE A 111 -15.57 -7.53 -1.37
N SER A 112 -16.83 -7.28 -1.01
CA SER A 112 -17.80 -6.63 -1.89
C SER A 112 -18.84 -5.83 -1.11
N GLY A 113 -19.60 -4.98 -1.82
CA GLY A 113 -20.67 -4.17 -1.23
C GLY A 113 -20.15 -3.22 -0.15
N ARG A 114 -20.88 -3.09 0.95
CA ARG A 114 -20.57 -2.13 2.03
C ARG A 114 -19.18 -2.30 2.64
N ILE A 115 -18.66 -3.52 2.69
CA ILE A 115 -17.31 -3.77 3.23
C ILE A 115 -16.25 -3.21 2.27
N LEU A 116 -16.45 -3.38 0.96
CA LEU A 116 -15.57 -2.79 -0.04
C LEU A 116 -15.63 -1.25 -0.01
N GLU A 117 -16.84 -0.68 0.04
CA GLU A 117 -17.05 0.77 0.18
C GLU A 117 -16.33 1.32 1.41
N PHE A 118 -16.41 0.61 2.54
CA PHE A 118 -15.70 0.96 3.77
C PHE A 118 -14.19 0.93 3.60
N PHE A 119 -13.62 -0.10 2.98
CA PHE A 119 -12.17 -0.15 2.73
C PHE A 119 -11.73 0.93 1.74
N GLN A 120 -12.50 1.16 0.68
CA GLN A 120 -12.19 2.21 -0.30
C GLN A 120 -12.22 3.61 0.34
N SER A 121 -13.18 3.91 1.21
CA SER A 121 -13.23 5.21 1.91
C SER A 121 -12.06 5.45 2.86
N HIS A 122 -11.37 4.39 3.28
CA HIS A 122 -10.20 4.42 4.16
C HIS A 122 -8.88 4.12 3.41
N LEU A 123 -8.94 3.95 2.08
CA LEU A 123 -7.80 3.70 1.24
C LEU A 123 -6.91 4.94 1.15
N ASN A 124 -5.61 4.73 1.31
CA ASN A 124 -4.60 5.77 1.19
C ASN A 124 -3.29 5.19 0.64
N TYR A 125 -2.29 6.05 0.46
CA TYR A 125 -0.98 5.69 -0.07
C TYR A 125 0.13 6.24 0.84
N GLU A 126 1.17 5.45 1.03
CA GLU A 126 2.37 5.84 1.77
C GLU A 126 3.51 6.08 0.79
N LEU A 127 3.86 7.36 0.58
CA LEU A 127 4.83 7.80 -0.42
C LEU A 127 6.21 7.17 -0.18
N GLU A 128 6.60 7.09 1.08
CA GLU A 128 7.92 6.65 1.53
C GLU A 128 8.17 5.16 1.27
N THR A 129 7.13 4.33 1.34
CA THR A 129 7.23 2.87 1.09
C THR A 129 6.64 2.44 -0.25
N GLY A 130 5.93 3.34 -0.93
CA GLY A 130 5.26 3.07 -2.19
C GLY A 130 4.06 2.12 -2.07
N ARG A 131 3.42 2.06 -0.89
CA ARG A 131 2.38 1.08 -0.59
C ARG A 131 1.01 1.71 -0.41
N TYR A 132 -0.01 1.06 -0.96
CA TYR A 132 -1.39 1.34 -0.61
C TYR A 132 -1.73 0.67 0.72
N PHE A 133 -2.56 1.35 1.51
CA PHE A 133 -3.04 0.82 2.78
C PHE A 133 -4.48 1.26 3.03
N VAL A 134 -5.15 0.50 3.89
CA VAL A 134 -6.41 0.87 4.51
C VAL A 134 -6.14 1.13 5.99
N GLU A 135 -6.51 2.31 6.49
CA GLU A 135 -6.36 2.66 7.90
C GLU A 135 -7.67 3.21 8.47
N TYR A 136 -8.15 2.62 9.56
CA TYR A 136 -9.43 2.97 10.17
C TYR A 136 -9.40 2.78 11.68
N PHE A 137 -10.26 3.51 12.39
CA PHE A 137 -10.41 3.34 13.83
C PHE A 137 -11.31 2.15 14.14
N SER A 138 -10.75 1.13 14.81
CA SER A 138 -11.41 -0.09 15.23
C SER A 138 -11.46 -0.15 16.75
N GLU A 139 -12.67 -0.03 17.32
CA GLU A 139 -12.99 -0.10 18.75
C GLU A 139 -12.20 0.86 19.67
N SER A 140 -10.89 0.65 19.80
CA SER A 140 -9.97 1.37 20.68
C SER A 140 -8.65 1.79 20.00
N ARG A 141 -8.39 1.38 18.75
CA ARG A 141 -7.14 1.66 18.05
C ARG A 141 -7.33 1.93 16.57
N TRP A 142 -6.38 2.63 15.97
CA TRP A 142 -6.22 2.71 14.52
C TRP A 142 -5.58 1.42 14.03
N ASP A 143 -6.32 0.68 13.22
CA ASP A 143 -5.79 -0.47 12.50
C ASP A 143 -5.29 -0.02 11.13
N LYS A 144 -4.24 -0.68 10.64
CA LYS A 144 -3.60 -0.36 9.36
C LYS A 144 -3.22 -1.66 8.66
N CYS A 145 -3.72 -1.81 7.44
CA CYS A 145 -3.52 -3.00 6.62
C CYS A 145 -2.95 -2.59 5.27
N TYR A 146 -1.78 -3.11 4.90
CA TYR A 146 -1.22 -2.93 3.56
C TYR A 146 -1.96 -3.77 2.53
N LEU A 147 -1.96 -3.26 1.30
CA LEU A 147 -2.48 -3.96 0.15
C LEU A 147 -1.35 -4.56 -0.70
N GLU A 148 -1.67 -5.67 -1.34
CA GLU A 148 -0.87 -6.28 -2.40
C GLU A 148 -1.72 -6.27 -3.67
N CYS A 149 -1.20 -5.63 -4.72
CA CYS A 149 -2.00 -5.19 -5.85
C CYS A 149 -1.37 -5.61 -7.17
N ASP A 150 -2.11 -6.35 -8.00
CA ASP A 150 -1.75 -6.57 -9.41
C ASP A 150 -2.06 -5.31 -10.26
N VAL A 151 -3.00 -4.49 -9.79
CA VAL A 151 -3.40 -3.21 -10.40
C VAL A 151 -3.75 -2.20 -9.31
N SER A 152 -3.58 -0.91 -9.60
CA SER A 152 -3.83 0.17 -8.63
C SER A 152 -5.20 0.06 -7.96
N PRO A 153 -5.30 0.00 -6.63
CA PRO A 153 -6.58 -0.02 -5.91
C PRO A 153 -7.23 1.38 -5.88
N MET A 154 -6.46 2.41 -6.16
CA MET A 154 -6.91 3.80 -6.24
C MET A 154 -7.49 4.07 -7.63
N LEU A 155 -8.76 4.45 -7.68
CA LEU A 155 -9.49 4.73 -8.90
C LEU A 155 -9.84 6.22 -8.99
N ALA A 156 -9.59 6.85 -10.14
CA ALA A 156 -10.18 8.13 -10.47
C ALA A 156 -11.61 7.89 -10.98
N LEU A 157 -12.60 8.37 -10.24
CA LEU A 157 -14.02 8.33 -10.60
C LEU A 157 -14.42 9.49 -11.51
N SER A 158 -13.69 10.59 -11.46
CA SER A 158 -13.75 11.67 -12.45
C SER A 158 -12.36 12.23 -12.71
N VAL A 159 -12.18 12.78 -13.91
CA VAL A 159 -10.95 13.48 -14.30
C VAL A 159 -11.30 14.74 -15.09
N SER A 160 -10.60 15.83 -14.79
CA SER A 160 -10.58 17.03 -15.63
C SER A 160 -9.15 17.47 -15.90
N TYR A 161 -8.92 18.10 -17.04
CA TYR A 161 -7.61 18.64 -17.39
C TYR A 161 -7.64 20.17 -17.31
N GLU A 162 -6.88 20.73 -16.37
CA GLU A 162 -6.83 22.17 -16.11
C GLU A 162 -5.39 22.61 -15.82
N LYS A 163 -4.96 23.73 -16.42
CA LYS A 163 -3.64 24.34 -16.18
C LYS A 163 -2.48 23.33 -16.25
N HIS A 164 -2.47 22.50 -17.28
CA HIS A 164 -1.43 21.50 -17.53
C HIS A 164 -1.34 20.40 -16.48
N ASN A 165 -2.44 20.07 -15.80
CA ASN A 165 -2.53 18.95 -14.88
C ASN A 165 -3.90 18.27 -14.96
N PHE A 166 -3.93 16.96 -14.72
CA PHE A 166 -5.18 16.26 -14.48
C PHE A 166 -5.56 16.39 -13.00
N LYS A 167 -6.77 16.86 -12.74
CA LYS A 167 -7.43 16.80 -11.44
C LYS A 167 -8.32 15.56 -11.39
N MET A 168 -8.33 14.88 -10.26
CA MET A 168 -9.00 13.60 -10.09
C MET A 168 -9.84 13.61 -8.81
N LEU A 169 -11.07 13.10 -8.90
CA LEU A 169 -11.82 12.66 -7.72
C LEU A 169 -11.63 11.15 -7.56
N LEU A 170 -11.12 10.73 -6.40
CA LEU A 170 -10.72 9.36 -6.14
C LEU A 170 -11.84 8.55 -5.49
N ASN A 171 -11.77 7.21 -5.56
CA ASN A 171 -12.73 6.29 -4.95
C ASN A 171 -12.75 6.33 -3.40
N ASN A 172 -11.75 6.93 -2.76
CA ASN A 172 -11.77 7.22 -1.33
C ASN A 172 -12.47 8.55 -0.99
N GLY A 173 -13.01 9.26 -1.99
CA GLY A 173 -13.69 10.55 -1.85
C GLY A 173 -12.77 11.77 -1.77
N LYS A 174 -11.45 11.60 -1.91
CA LYS A 174 -10.49 12.71 -1.91
C LYS A 174 -10.24 13.22 -3.33
N GLU A 175 -9.84 14.49 -3.41
CA GLU A 175 -9.31 15.07 -4.63
C GLU A 175 -7.77 14.99 -4.64
N ASP A 176 -7.21 14.80 -5.82
CA ASP A 176 -5.77 14.92 -6.05
C ASP A 176 -5.51 15.44 -7.47
N GLN A 177 -4.25 15.73 -7.77
CA GLN A 177 -3.81 16.11 -9.10
C GLN A 177 -2.55 15.35 -9.50
N THR A 178 -2.28 15.29 -10.79
CA THR A 178 -1.08 14.66 -11.32
C THR A 178 0.19 15.39 -10.94
N LYS A 179 1.26 14.64 -10.68
CA LYS A 179 2.62 15.17 -10.53
C LYS A 179 3.18 15.65 -11.87
N GLU A 180 2.85 14.94 -12.93
CA GLU A 180 3.29 15.17 -14.29
C GLU A 180 2.11 14.91 -15.24
N SER A 181 1.96 15.72 -16.28
CA SER A 181 0.93 15.51 -17.31
C SER A 181 1.35 14.44 -18.30
N VAL A 182 1.26 13.20 -17.85
CA VAL A 182 1.55 11.99 -18.61
C VAL A 182 0.46 10.97 -18.34
N LEU A 183 -0.13 10.42 -19.40
CA LEU A 183 -1.01 9.26 -19.30
C LEU A 183 -0.15 8.00 -19.44
N MET A 184 -0.40 6.99 -18.62
CA MET A 184 0.16 5.66 -18.86
C MET A 184 -0.98 4.73 -19.28
N MET A 185 -0.72 3.83 -20.22
CA MET A 185 -1.70 2.84 -20.69
C MET A 185 -1.04 1.46 -20.76
N ASP A 186 -1.74 0.43 -20.31
CA ASP A 186 -1.25 -0.95 -20.43
C ASP A 186 -1.84 -1.69 -21.64
N ASP A 187 -1.42 -2.94 -21.82
CA ASP A 187 -1.86 -3.81 -22.92
C ASP A 187 -3.35 -4.18 -22.86
N GLN A 188 -4.03 -3.92 -21.74
CA GLN A 188 -5.48 -4.07 -21.59
C GLN A 188 -6.23 -2.72 -21.79
N GLU A 189 -5.53 -1.70 -22.29
CA GLU A 189 -6.01 -0.33 -22.47
C GLU A 189 -6.49 0.33 -21.16
N ARG A 190 -6.07 -0.20 -20.00
CA ARG A 190 -6.31 0.46 -18.72
C ARG A 190 -5.40 1.68 -18.65
N CYS A 191 -5.97 2.80 -18.26
CA CYS A 191 -5.30 4.08 -18.25
C CYS A 191 -4.96 4.48 -16.82
N PHE A 192 -3.79 5.08 -16.62
CA PHE A 192 -3.26 5.43 -15.31
C PHE A 192 -2.62 6.81 -15.31
N LEU A 193 -2.66 7.44 -14.14
CA LEU A 193 -2.04 8.73 -13.86
C LEU A 193 -1.16 8.62 -12.61
N LYS A 194 -0.05 9.34 -12.55
CA LYS A 194 0.75 9.47 -11.32
C LYS A 194 0.28 10.68 -10.54
N SER A 195 -0.36 10.45 -9.40
CA SER A 195 -0.82 11.53 -8.54
C SER A 195 0.29 12.05 -7.64
N HIS A 196 0.09 13.23 -7.06
CA HIS A 196 1.03 13.82 -6.11
C HIS A 196 1.10 13.06 -4.78
N THR A 197 -0.03 12.53 -4.30
CA THR A 197 -0.12 12.02 -2.91
C THR A 197 -0.65 10.59 -2.79
N HIS A 198 -1.30 10.07 -3.82
CA HIS A 198 -2.00 8.78 -3.84
C HIS A 198 -1.35 7.75 -4.78
N GLY A 199 -0.08 7.95 -5.15
CA GLY A 199 0.67 7.00 -5.95
C GLY A 199 0.19 6.92 -7.40
N THR A 200 0.11 5.72 -7.94
CA THR A 200 -0.53 5.49 -9.25
C THR A 200 -2.05 5.49 -9.06
N VAL A 201 -2.79 6.05 -10.00
CA VAL A 201 -4.25 6.06 -9.98
C VAL A 201 -4.72 5.48 -11.30
N MET A 202 -5.60 4.48 -11.27
CA MET A 202 -6.22 3.94 -12.48
C MET A 202 -7.51 4.71 -12.79
N LEU A 203 -7.76 4.99 -14.05
CA LEU A 203 -9.02 5.61 -14.47
C LEU A 203 -10.14 4.57 -14.43
N ALA A 204 -11.26 4.92 -13.77
CA ALA A 204 -12.50 4.16 -13.94
C ALA A 204 -13.00 4.26 -15.40
N ASP A 205 -13.91 3.38 -15.80
CA ASP A 205 -14.34 3.28 -17.20
C ASP A 205 -14.86 4.60 -17.78
N ALA A 206 -15.75 5.30 -17.06
CA ALA A 206 -16.30 6.56 -17.53
C ALA A 206 -15.20 7.63 -17.79
N PRO A 207 -14.36 8.03 -16.80
CA PRO A 207 -13.30 9.00 -17.05
C PRO A 207 -12.24 8.50 -18.03
N ARG A 208 -11.99 7.18 -18.12
CA ARG A 208 -11.10 6.60 -19.13
C ARG A 208 -11.59 6.92 -20.54
N TYR A 209 -12.85 6.60 -20.84
CA TYR A 209 -13.42 6.88 -22.16
C TYR A 209 -13.52 8.38 -22.46
N GLU A 210 -13.80 9.22 -21.46
CA GLU A 210 -13.80 10.67 -21.67
C GLU A 210 -12.43 11.20 -22.09
N ILE A 211 -11.35 10.72 -21.48
CA ILE A 211 -9.99 11.14 -21.86
C ILE A 211 -9.60 10.57 -23.23
N LEU A 212 -9.91 9.30 -23.51
CA LEU A 212 -9.52 8.65 -24.76
C LEU A 212 -10.21 9.25 -26.01
N LYS A 213 -11.27 10.05 -25.87
CA LYS A 213 -11.82 10.86 -26.98
C LYS A 213 -10.83 11.87 -27.55
N HIS A 214 -9.79 12.20 -26.78
CA HIS A 214 -8.74 13.13 -27.17
C HIS A 214 -7.52 12.42 -27.79
N LEU A 215 -7.56 11.10 -27.97
CA LEU A 215 -6.48 10.32 -28.57
C LEU A 215 -6.30 10.70 -30.05
N GLU A 216 -5.07 10.98 -30.45
CA GLU A 216 -4.75 11.16 -31.87
C GLU A 216 -4.75 9.82 -32.63
N ASP A 217 -4.90 9.88 -33.96
CA ASP A 217 -4.87 8.71 -34.84
C ASP A 217 -3.57 7.88 -34.71
N SER A 218 -2.48 8.50 -34.26
CA SER A 218 -1.19 7.82 -33.99
C SER A 218 -1.25 6.88 -32.79
N GLY A 219 -2.19 7.10 -31.87
CA GLY A 219 -2.32 6.41 -30.59
C GLY A 219 -1.22 6.72 -29.58
N GLN A 220 -0.32 7.67 -29.86
CA GLN A 220 0.85 7.97 -29.01
C GLN A 220 0.62 9.13 -28.04
N ASP A 221 -0.31 10.02 -28.36
CA ASP A 221 -0.54 11.25 -27.61
C ASP A 221 -2.04 11.55 -27.50
N LEU A 222 -2.42 12.26 -26.44
CA LEU A 222 -3.71 12.93 -26.32
C LEU A 222 -3.56 14.40 -26.69
N VAL A 223 -4.53 14.98 -27.40
CA VAL A 223 -4.62 16.42 -27.66
C VAL A 223 -5.79 17.04 -26.90
N ILE A 224 -5.47 17.69 -25.77
CA ILE A 224 -6.46 18.37 -24.92
C ILE A 224 -6.15 19.87 -24.89
N ASN A 225 -7.13 20.69 -25.29
CA ASN A 225 -7.00 22.16 -25.35
C ASN A 225 -5.75 22.64 -26.14
N GLY A 226 -5.43 21.93 -27.24
CA GLY A 226 -4.27 22.24 -28.09
C GLY A 226 -2.92 21.80 -27.52
N GLN A 227 -2.92 21.00 -26.45
CA GLN A 227 -1.70 20.46 -25.86
C GLN A 227 -1.60 18.96 -26.09
N SER A 228 -0.42 18.55 -26.54
CA SER A 228 -0.04 17.14 -26.65
C SER A 228 0.41 16.61 -25.29
N ILE A 229 -0.19 15.50 -24.87
CA ILE A 229 0.09 14.80 -23.62
C ILE A 229 0.54 13.39 -24.01
N PRO A 230 1.77 12.99 -23.66
CA PRO A 230 2.30 11.69 -24.07
C PRO A 230 1.60 10.54 -23.35
N ILE A 231 1.45 9.44 -24.09
CA ILE A 231 1.02 8.15 -23.57
C ILE A 231 2.25 7.25 -23.43
N LEU A 232 2.52 6.78 -22.22
CA LEU A 232 3.58 5.83 -21.94
C LEU A 232 3.01 4.43 -21.68
N ASN A 233 3.78 3.39 -21.96
CA ASN A 233 3.41 2.04 -21.56
C ASN A 233 3.46 1.90 -20.04
N ALA A 234 2.34 1.50 -19.43
CA ALA A 234 2.32 1.12 -18.02
C ALA A 234 2.95 -0.26 -17.86
N GLN A 235 3.94 -0.38 -16.98
CA GLN A 235 4.43 -1.68 -16.53
C GLN A 235 3.53 -2.22 -15.41
N PRO A 236 3.39 -3.55 -15.28
CA PRO A 236 2.75 -4.17 -14.11
C PRO A 236 3.39 -3.66 -12.81
N GLN A 237 2.57 -3.46 -11.77
CA GLN A 237 3.03 -3.01 -10.44
C GLN A 237 3.78 -4.09 -9.68
#